data_AF-F5T9Z0-F1
#
_entry.id   AF-F5T9Z0-F1
#
_cell.length_a   1.000
_cell.length_b   1.000
_cell.length_c   1.000
_cell.angle_alpha   90.00
_cell.angle_beta   90.00
_cell.angle_gamma   90.00
#
_symmetry.space_group_name_H-M   'P 1'
#
loop_
_entity.id
_entity.type
_entity.pdbx_description
1 polymer ?
#
loop_
_entity_poly.entity_id
_entity_poly.type
_entity_poly.pdbx_seq_one_letter_code
_entity_poly.pdbx_strand_id
1 'polypeptide(L)'
;MIYKGWSEKDLDTKFEEKGEWKNNILIRKILGLTGDVEKTKEFQKANMNIRVTRVKSNYIPKEDSPFKTYNFMELVVNDVWGDSHPYR
;
A
#
# COMPACT_ATOMS: atom_id res chain seq x y z
N MET A 1 -9.04 17.24 -4.73
CA MET A 1 -9.12 15.99 -3.94
C MET A 1 -10.41 16.01 -3.14
N ILE A 2 -11.43 15.27 -3.58
CA ILE A 2 -12.80 15.34 -3.05
C ILE A 2 -12.88 14.95 -1.56
N TYR A 3 -12.05 14.00 -1.13
CA TYR A 3 -12.08 13.42 0.22
C TYR A 3 -11.03 14.00 1.19
N LYS A 4 -10.29 15.04 0.77
CA LYS A 4 -9.25 15.62 1.63
C LYS A 4 -9.89 16.27 2.86
N GLY A 5 -9.39 15.96 4.05
CA GLY A 5 -9.87 16.51 5.32
C GLY A 5 -11.06 15.77 5.93
N TRP A 6 -11.59 14.74 5.25
CA TRP A 6 -12.62 13.86 5.82
C TRP A 6 -12.02 13.01 6.94
N SER A 7 -12.81 12.74 7.98
CA SER A 7 -12.39 11.82 9.03
C SER A 7 -12.48 10.36 8.55
N GLU A 8 -11.78 9.46 9.22
CA GLU A 8 -11.88 8.01 8.97
C GLU A 8 -13.33 7.53 9.11
N LYS A 9 -14.09 8.08 10.07
CA LYS A 9 -15.51 7.75 10.26
C LYS A 9 -16.37 8.16 9.07
N ASP A 10 -16.15 9.36 8.52
CA ASP A 10 -16.91 9.85 7.36
C ASP A 10 -16.67 8.97 6.14
N LEU A 11 -15.42 8.52 5.96
CA LEU A 11 -15.03 7.62 4.88
C LEU A 11 -15.60 6.21 5.08
N ASP A 12 -15.53 5.67 6.30
CA ASP A 12 -16.12 4.37 6.66
C ASP A 12 -17.63 4.37 6.37
N THR A 13 -18.35 5.45 6.73
CA THR A 13 -19.78 5.60 6.41
C THR A 13 -20.03 5.74 4.91
N LYS A 14 -19.22 6.53 4.19
CA LYS A 14 -19.42 6.76 2.75
C LYS A 14 -19.21 5.50 1.91
N PHE A 15 -18.26 4.65 2.31
CA PHE A 15 -17.86 3.47 1.56
C PHE A 15 -18.35 2.15 2.16
N GLU A 16 -19.05 2.20 3.30
CA GLU A 16 -19.60 1.05 4.02
C GLU A 16 -18.55 -0.01 4.38
N GLU A 17 -17.31 0.41 4.63
CA GLU A 17 -16.17 -0.48 4.90
C GLU A 17 -15.96 -0.74 6.39
N LYS A 18 -15.80 -2.01 6.76
CA LYS A 18 -15.52 -2.45 8.13
C LYS A 18 -14.51 -3.61 8.10
N GLY A 19 -13.57 -3.64 9.05
CA GLY A 19 -12.65 -4.76 9.24
C GLY A 19 -11.18 -4.37 9.33
N GLU A 20 -10.33 -5.37 9.51
CA GLU A 20 -8.88 -5.23 9.77
C GLU A 20 -8.11 -4.66 8.56
N TRP A 21 -8.51 -5.04 7.34
CA TRP A 21 -7.87 -4.63 6.08
C TRP A 21 -8.49 -3.39 5.43
N LYS A 22 -9.35 -2.66 6.16
CA LYS A 22 -10.21 -1.61 5.61
C LYS A 22 -9.45 -0.50 4.87
N ASN A 23 -8.25 -0.12 5.32
CA ASN A 23 -7.48 0.97 4.71
C ASN A 23 -7.09 0.68 3.25
N ASN A 24 -6.72 -0.56 2.95
CA ASN A 24 -6.37 -0.99 1.58
C ASN A 24 -7.59 -1.02 0.66
N ILE A 25 -8.77 -1.30 1.22
CA ILE A 25 -10.03 -1.29 0.45
C ILE A 25 -10.50 0.15 0.24
N LEU A 26 -10.44 0.98 1.29
CA LEU A 26 -10.77 2.40 1.26
C LEU A 26 -9.98 3.16 0.20
N ILE A 27 -8.64 2.98 0.12
CA ILE A 27 -7.84 3.69 -0.88
C ILE A 27 -8.23 3.31 -2.31
N ARG A 28 -8.57 2.04 -2.57
CA ARG A 28 -9.05 1.58 -3.87
C ARG A 28 -10.38 2.26 -4.21
N LYS A 29 -11.33 2.30 -3.28
CA LYS A 29 -12.63 2.98 -3.47
C LYS A 29 -12.48 4.50 -3.67
N ILE A 30 -11.60 5.16 -2.90
CA ILE A 30 -11.29 6.59 -3.03
C ILE A 30 -10.74 6.93 -4.43
N LEU A 31 -9.91 6.05 -4.99
CA LEU A 31 -9.32 6.20 -6.32
C LEU A 31 -10.25 5.70 -7.45
N GLY A 32 -11.42 5.15 -7.13
CA GLY A 32 -12.34 4.56 -8.11
C GLY A 32 -11.82 3.27 -8.75
N LEU A 33 -10.91 2.57 -8.07
CA LEU A 33 -10.28 1.35 -8.55
C LEU A 33 -11.10 0.13 -8.15
N THR A 34 -11.38 -0.76 -9.12
CA THR A 34 -12.12 -2.01 -8.90
C THR A 34 -11.22 -3.22 -9.17
N GLY A 35 -11.49 -4.33 -8.50
CA GLY A 35 -10.71 -5.55 -8.63
C GLY A 35 -9.30 -5.45 -8.02
N ASP A 36 -8.39 -6.30 -8.50
CA ASP A 36 -7.01 -6.35 -8.03
C ASP A 36 -6.11 -5.47 -8.91
N VAL A 37 -6.07 -4.18 -8.58
CA VAL A 37 -5.39 -3.16 -9.39
C VAL A 37 -3.89 -3.40 -9.55
N GLU A 38 -3.24 -4.02 -8.58
CA GLU A 38 -1.81 -4.37 -8.68
C GLU A 38 -1.55 -5.44 -9.76
N LYS A 39 -2.59 -6.18 -10.18
CA LYS A 39 -2.53 -7.14 -11.30
C LYS A 39 -2.89 -6.54 -12.65
N THR A 40 -3.25 -5.27 -12.72
CA THR A 40 -3.55 -4.61 -14.00
C THR A 40 -2.27 -4.38 -14.80
N LYS A 41 -2.37 -4.39 -16.12
CA LYS A 41 -1.21 -4.21 -17.02
C LYS A 41 -0.57 -2.84 -16.82
N GLU A 42 -1.38 -1.83 -16.54
CA GLU A 42 -0.99 -0.45 -16.33
C GLU A 42 -0.08 -0.33 -15.09
N PHE A 43 -0.53 -0.87 -13.95
CA PHE A 43 0.26 -0.83 -12.71
C PHE A 43 1.54 -1.68 -12.80
N GLN A 44 1.47 -2.85 -13.45
CA GLN A 44 2.63 -3.70 -13.61
C GLN A 44 3.69 -3.09 -14.53
N LYS A 45 3.28 -2.54 -15.69
CA LYS A 45 4.21 -1.88 -16.63
C LYS A 45 4.84 -0.63 -16.02
N ALA A 46 4.10 0.09 -15.18
CA ALA A 46 4.59 1.29 -14.51
C ALA A 46 5.37 0.98 -13.20
N ASN A 47 5.47 -0.30 -12.80
CA ASN A 47 6.04 -0.73 -11.53
C ASN A 47 5.45 0.04 -10.32
N MET A 48 4.14 0.25 -10.32
CA MET A 48 3.43 1.01 -9.29
C MET A 48 2.90 0.11 -8.18
N ASN A 49 3.02 0.56 -6.93
CA ASN A 49 2.45 -0.09 -5.76
C ASN A 49 1.70 0.94 -4.90
N ILE A 50 0.49 0.61 -4.44
CA ILE A 50 -0.31 1.50 -3.59
C ILE A 50 -0.04 1.16 -2.13
N ARG A 51 0.35 2.15 -1.34
CA ARG A 51 0.57 2.00 0.09
C ARG A 51 -0.21 3.04 0.87
N VAL A 52 -0.73 2.62 2.02
CA VAL A 52 -1.37 3.52 2.98
C VAL A 52 -0.43 3.73 4.15
N THR A 53 -0.11 4.99 4.44
CA THR A 53 0.72 5.38 5.59
C THR A 53 -0.11 6.24 6.52
N ARG A 54 -0.20 5.82 7.77
CA ARG A 54 -0.78 6.65 8.83
C ARG A 54 0.26 7.67 9.29
N VAL A 55 -0.16 8.92 9.43
CA VAL A 55 0.71 10.01 9.90
C VAL A 55 0.22 10.54 11.24
N LYS A 56 1.16 10.99 12.06
CA LYS A 56 0.90 11.73 13.30
C LYS A 56 0.51 13.18 12.98
N SER A 57 0.08 13.93 13.99
CA SER A 57 -0.26 15.36 13.86
C SER A 57 0.90 16.24 13.40
N ASN A 58 2.14 15.79 13.61
CA ASN A 58 3.36 16.43 13.12
C ASN A 58 3.80 15.94 11.73
N TYR A 59 2.92 15.25 10.99
CA TYR A 59 3.16 14.74 9.63
C TYR A 59 4.24 13.66 9.49
N ILE A 60 4.71 13.09 10.60
CA ILE A 60 5.64 11.96 10.58
C ILE A 60 4.84 10.65 10.49
N PRO A 61 5.31 9.63 9.74
CA PRO A 61 4.72 8.30 9.76
C PRO A 61 4.56 7.77 11.20
N LYS A 62 3.41 7.14 11.47
CA LYS A 62 3.14 6.52 12.77
C LYS A 62 3.84 5.17 12.91
N GLU A 63 3.96 4.46 11.80
CA GLU A 63 4.49 3.11 11.67
C GLU A 63 5.55 3.12 10.56
N ASP A 64 6.55 2.25 10.68
CA ASP A 64 7.51 2.01 9.59
C ASP A 64 6.79 1.35 8.41
N SER A 65 7.22 1.66 7.17
CA SER A 65 6.64 1.01 6.00
C SER A 65 7.17 -0.43 5.91
N PRO A 66 6.31 -1.46 5.93
CA PRO A 66 6.78 -2.84 5.82
C PRO A 66 7.37 -3.10 4.44
N PHE A 67 8.55 -3.70 4.36
CA PHE A 67 9.17 -4.08 3.09
C PHE A 67 8.51 -5.34 2.51
N LYS A 68 8.76 -5.64 1.23
CA LYS A 68 8.34 -6.94 0.66
C LYS A 68 8.98 -8.06 1.51
N THR A 69 8.23 -9.14 1.71
CA THR A 69 8.81 -10.36 2.28
C THR A 69 9.91 -10.89 1.37
N TYR A 70 10.99 -11.39 1.96
CA TYR A 70 12.13 -11.95 1.23
C TYR A 70 12.47 -13.34 1.76
N ASN A 71 13.22 -14.10 0.96
CA ASN A 71 13.60 -15.46 1.31
C ASN A 71 15.02 -15.43 1.89
N PHE A 72 15.18 -15.90 3.12
CA PHE A 72 16.48 -15.91 3.79
C PHE A 72 17.53 -16.73 3.04
N MET A 73 17.15 -17.87 2.46
CA MET A 73 18.10 -18.70 1.69
C MET A 73 18.52 -18.04 0.39
N GLU A 74 17.63 -17.24 -0.23
CA GLU A 74 17.98 -16.45 -1.41
C GLU A 74 19.04 -15.40 -1.05
N LEU A 75 18.83 -14.65 0.04
CA LEU A 75 19.80 -13.65 0.50
C LEU A 75 21.16 -14.23 0.88
N VAL A 76 21.21 -15.44 1.42
CA VAL A 76 22.47 -16.09 1.78
C VAL A 76 23.25 -16.54 0.55
N VAL A 77 22.56 -16.94 -0.52
CA VAL A 77 23.18 -17.46 -1.75
C VAL A 77 23.50 -16.34 -2.75
N ASN A 78 22.77 -15.23 -2.69
CA ASN A 78 22.88 -14.14 -3.64
C ASN A 78 23.85 -13.04 -3.16
N ASP A 79 25.08 -13.06 -3.68
CA ASP A 79 26.11 -12.04 -3.39
C ASP A 79 25.92 -10.74 -4.19
N VAL A 80 24.97 -10.70 -5.14
CA VAL A 80 24.72 -9.52 -5.97
C VAL A 80 23.52 -8.76 -5.43
N TRP A 81 23.78 -7.64 -4.74
CA TRP A 81 22.73 -6.79 -4.16
C TRP A 81 21.62 -6.42 -5.16
N GLY A 82 21.98 -6.06 -6.39
CA GLY A 82 21.03 -5.68 -7.44
C GLY A 82 20.09 -6.80 -7.89
N ASP A 83 20.43 -8.04 -7.58
CA ASP A 83 19.62 -9.21 -7.91
C ASP A 83 18.78 -9.71 -6.73
N SER A 84 19.01 -9.15 -5.54
CA SER A 84 18.34 -9.56 -4.30
C SER A 84 16.86 -9.19 -4.28
N HIS A 85 16.05 -10.00 -3.59
CA HIS A 85 14.63 -9.72 -3.40
C HIS A 85 14.32 -8.37 -2.72
N PRO A 86 15.09 -7.87 -1.73
CA PRO A 86 14.83 -6.55 -1.15
C PRO A 86 15.09 -5.40 -2.12
N TYR A 87 16.02 -5.55 -3.08
CA TYR A 87 16.33 -4.53 -4.07
C TYR A 87 15.29 -4.47 -5.21
N ARG A 88 14.73 -5.62 -5.61
CA ARG A 88 13.76 -5.75 -6.71
C ARG A 88 12.28 -5.59 -6.29
#